data_AF-A0A143SZJ4-F1
#
_entry.id   AF-A0A143SZJ4-F1
#
_cell.length_a   1.000
_cell.length_b   1.000
_cell.length_c   1.000
_cell.angle_alpha   90.00
_cell.angle_beta   90.00
_cell.angle_gamma   90.00
#
_symmetry.space_group_name_H-M   'P 1'
#
loop_
_entity.id
_entity.type
_entity.pdbx_description
1 polymer ?
#
loop_
_entity_poly.entity_id
_entity_poly.type
_entity_poly.pdbx_seq_one_letter_code
_entity_poly.pdbx_strand_id
1 'polypeptide(L)'
;MRAVVRQAVRDVRTAPPPPPADPPTDPALAALRAVVDDLAASTHVIGELMLEVAPAYLSDTDTDAADVLAPLFEEIGEPLEHGLAVHRYAMSGDRRALHGTVL
;
A
#
# COMPACT_ATOMS: atom_id res chain seq x y z
N MET A 1 21.46 -30.80 -23.15
CA MET A 1 20.66 -29.87 -22.32
C MET A 1 21.24 -29.66 -20.91
N ARG A 2 21.40 -30.70 -20.06
CA ARG A 2 21.92 -30.57 -18.68
C ARG A 2 23.30 -29.90 -18.54
N ALA A 3 24.19 -30.05 -19.53
CA ALA A 3 25.50 -29.39 -19.52
C ALA A 3 25.40 -27.88 -19.74
N VAL A 4 24.51 -27.44 -20.64
CA VAL A 4 24.27 -26.02 -20.96
C VAL A 4 23.67 -25.29 -19.76
N VAL A 5 22.70 -25.91 -19.08
CA VAL A 5 22.11 -25.35 -17.85
C VAL A 5 23.16 -25.20 -16.75
N ARG A 6 24.04 -26.20 -16.56
CA ARG A 6 25.13 -26.10 -15.59
C ARG A 6 26.14 -25.01 -15.92
N GLN A 7 26.40 -24.79 -17.21
CA GLN A 7 27.27 -23.71 -17.67
C GLN A 7 26.63 -22.34 -17.38
N ALA A 8 25.36 -22.14 -17.77
CA ALA A 8 24.65 -20.90 -17.51
C ALA A 8 24.55 -20.56 -16.01
N VAL A 9 24.31 -21.56 -15.15
CA VAL A 9 24.29 -21.37 -13.69
C VAL A 9 25.67 -20.99 -13.16
N ARG A 10 26.75 -21.60 -13.71
CA ARG A 10 28.12 -21.25 -13.34
C ARG A 10 28.44 -19.82 -13.74
N ASP A 11 28.08 -19.42 -14.96
CA ASP A 11 28.32 -18.09 -15.49
C ASP A 11 27.62 -17.01 -14.65
N VAL A 12 26.36 -17.25 -14.24
CA VAL A 12 25.62 -16.35 -13.34
C VAL A 12 26.28 -16.23 -11.96
N ARG A 13 26.80 -17.34 -11.41
CA ARG A 13 27.44 -17.33 -10.08
C ARG A 13 28.82 -16.68 -10.06
N THR A 14 29.54 -16.75 -11.17
CA THR A 14 30.87 -16.15 -11.30
C THR A 14 30.83 -14.73 -11.85
N ALA A 15 29.67 -14.26 -12.31
CA ALA A 15 29.50 -12.89 -12.74
C ALA A 15 29.79 -11.94 -11.56
N PRO A 16 30.56 -10.86 -11.79
CA PRO A 16 30.71 -9.80 -10.80
C PRO A 16 29.32 -9.28 -10.40
N PRO A 17 29.10 -8.95 -9.12
CA PRO A 17 27.86 -8.29 -8.73
C PRO A 17 27.70 -7.03 -9.58
N PRO A 18 26.49 -6.74 -10.08
CA PRO A 18 26.25 -5.50 -10.79
C PRO A 18 26.70 -4.33 -9.90
N PRO A 19 27.25 -3.26 -10.48
CA PRO A 19 27.56 -2.07 -9.71
C PRO A 19 26.31 -1.67 -8.92
N PRO A 20 26.46 -1.23 -7.65
CA PRO A 20 25.32 -0.75 -6.88
C PRO A 20 24.61 0.30 -7.72
N ALA A 21 23.31 0.11 -7.95
CA ALA A 21 22.51 1.09 -8.66
C ALA A 21 22.66 2.41 -7.91
N ASP A 22 23.08 3.47 -8.61
CA ASP A 22 23.12 4.80 -8.03
C ASP A 22 21.73 5.11 -7.47
N PRO A 23 21.64 5.61 -6.22
CA PRO A 23 20.36 6.01 -5.68
C PRO A 23 19.74 7.03 -6.65
N PRO A 24 18.41 6.95 -6.90
CA PRO A 24 17.73 7.86 -7.82
C PRO A 24 18.05 9.30 -7.39
N THR A 25 18.87 9.96 -8.19
CA THR A 25 19.63 11.16 -7.78
C THR A 25 18.83 12.45 -7.95
N ASP A 26 17.52 12.34 -8.22
CA ASP A 26 16.66 13.50 -8.34
C ASP A 26 16.12 13.90 -6.96
N PRO A 27 16.64 14.98 -6.35
CA PRO A 27 16.16 15.45 -5.06
C PRO A 27 14.69 15.87 -5.09
N ALA A 28 14.15 16.30 -6.24
CA ALA A 28 12.73 16.63 -6.38
C ALA A 28 11.86 15.37 -6.30
N LEU A 29 12.30 14.28 -6.95
CA LEU A 29 11.61 12.99 -6.86
C LEU A 29 11.69 12.40 -5.44
N ALA A 30 12.81 12.59 -4.75
CA ALA A 30 12.96 12.18 -3.36
C ALA A 30 12.02 12.98 -2.43
N ALA A 31 11.92 14.29 -2.62
CA ALA A 31 11.00 15.13 -1.87
C ALA A 31 9.53 14.76 -2.13
N LEU A 32 9.18 14.48 -3.39
CA LEU A 32 7.82 14.03 -3.73
C LEU A 32 7.48 12.69 -3.06
N ARG A 33 8.42 11.74 -3.03
CA ARG A 33 8.21 10.45 -2.34
C ARG A 33 7.99 10.64 -0.85
N ALA A 34 8.75 11.53 -0.21
CA ALA A 34 8.55 11.84 1.20
C ALA A 34 7.14 12.41 1.47
N VAL A 35 6.63 13.29 0.61
CA VAL A 35 5.26 13.81 0.73
C VAL A 35 4.21 12.70 0.56
N VAL A 36 4.41 11.78 -0.38
CA VAL A 36 3.52 10.62 -0.56
C VAL A 36 3.59 9.67 0.65
N ASP A 37 4.77 9.49 1.23
CA ASP A 37 4.95 8.71 2.46
C ASP A 37 4.23 9.36 3.65
N ASP A 38 4.35 10.68 3.82
CA ASP A 38 3.65 11.44 4.87
C ASP A 38 2.13 11.42 4.69
N LEU A 39 1.66 11.51 3.44
CA LEU A 39 0.24 11.35 3.12
C LEU A 39 -0.24 9.93 3.49
N ALA A 40 0.51 8.89 3.09
CA ALA A 40 0.17 7.52 3.44
C ALA A 40 0.21 7.27 4.95
N ALA A 41 1.12 7.91 5.69
CA ALA A 41 1.13 7.85 7.15
C ALA A 41 -0.10 8.52 7.75
N SER A 42 -0.47 9.70 7.25
CA SER A 42 -1.66 10.44 7.69
C SER A 42 -2.95 9.65 7.42
N THR A 43 -3.06 9.04 6.24
CA THR A 43 -4.17 8.17 5.86
C THR A 43 -4.26 6.94 6.76
N HIS A 44 -3.13 6.39 7.21
CA HIS A 44 -3.12 5.26 8.13
C HIS A 44 -3.77 5.63 9.47
N VAL A 45 -3.43 6.79 10.03
CA VAL A 45 -4.03 7.30 11.27
C VAL A 45 -5.54 7.50 11.11
N ILE A 46 -5.98 8.04 9.97
CA ILE A 46 -7.41 8.16 9.66
C ILE A 46 -8.09 6.78 9.63
N GLY A 47 -7.44 5.78 9.04
CA GLY A 47 -7.97 4.42 9.03
C GLY A 47 -7.97 3.75 10.41
N GLU A 48 -7.05 4.09 11.31
CA GLU A 48 -7.13 3.64 12.72
C GLU A 48 -8.39 4.18 13.40
N LEU A 49 -8.76 5.45 13.16
CA LEU A 49 -10.03 5.99 13.64
C LEU A 49 -11.23 5.25 13.03
N MET A 50 -11.14 4.84 11.76
CA MET A 50 -12.19 4.02 11.15
C MET A 50 -12.30 2.64 11.78
N LEU A 51 -11.21 2.07 12.30
CA LEU A 51 -11.24 0.80 13.04
C LEU A 51 -11.91 0.91 14.40
N GLU A 52 -11.95 2.11 15.00
CA GLU A 52 -12.75 2.34 16.21
C GLU A 52 -14.25 2.27 15.92
N VAL A 53 -14.66 2.70 14.72
CA VAL A 53 -16.07 2.71 14.28
C VAL A 53 -16.49 1.35 13.72
N ALA A 54 -15.68 0.79 12.81
CA ALA A 54 -15.87 -0.52 12.20
C ALA A 54 -14.67 -1.41 12.55
N PRO A 55 -14.71 -2.19 13.65
CA PRO A 55 -13.60 -3.03 14.05
C PRO A 55 -13.19 -4.07 13.00
N ALA A 56 -11.92 -4.45 13.00
CA ALA A 56 -11.34 -5.38 12.02
C ALA A 56 -12.07 -6.74 11.92
N TYR A 57 -12.72 -7.21 12.99
CA TYR A 57 -13.47 -8.47 12.95
C TYR A 57 -14.79 -8.37 12.15
N LEU A 58 -15.29 -7.16 11.89
CA LEU A 58 -16.44 -6.96 10.99
C LEU A 58 -16.03 -7.06 9.53
N SER A 59 -14.75 -6.89 9.21
CA SER A 59 -14.24 -6.91 7.84
C SER A 59 -14.03 -8.31 7.26
N ASP A 60 -14.36 -9.37 8.01
CA ASP A 60 -14.44 -10.72 7.44
C ASP A 60 -15.51 -10.81 6.33
N THR A 61 -16.46 -9.87 6.32
CA THR A 61 -17.38 -9.60 5.21
C THR A 61 -17.33 -8.11 4.85
N ASP A 62 -16.83 -7.72 3.66
CA ASP A 62 -16.75 -6.31 3.21
C ASP A 62 -18.08 -5.53 3.38
N THR A 63 -19.21 -6.23 3.42
CA THR A 63 -20.56 -5.69 3.63
C THR A 63 -20.79 -5.16 5.04
N ASP A 64 -20.30 -5.83 6.09
CA ASP A 64 -20.60 -5.43 7.48
C ASP A 64 -19.86 -4.14 7.86
N ALA A 65 -18.63 -3.96 7.40
CA ALA A 65 -17.89 -2.71 7.57
C ALA A 65 -18.51 -1.57 6.74
N ALA A 66 -18.99 -1.86 5.52
CA ALA A 66 -19.65 -0.88 4.67
C ALA A 66 -20.95 -0.36 5.29
N ASP A 67 -21.78 -1.24 5.86
CA ASP A 67 -23.04 -0.86 6.49
C ASP A 67 -22.84 0.05 7.70
N VAL A 68 -21.76 -0.17 8.47
CA VAL A 68 -21.42 0.67 9.63
C VAL A 68 -20.82 2.02 9.22
N LEU A 69 -20.01 2.04 8.16
CA LEU A 69 -19.31 3.25 7.71
C LEU A 69 -20.20 4.14 6.82
N ALA A 70 -21.16 3.59 6.07
CA ALA A 70 -21.97 4.35 5.11
C ALA A 70 -22.61 5.63 5.68
N PRO A 71 -23.24 5.63 6.88
CA PRO A 71 -23.84 6.85 7.44
C PRO A 71 -22.81 7.94 7.75
N LEU A 72 -21.63 7.55 8.24
CA LEU A 72 -20.54 8.49 8.53
C LEU A 72 -20.06 9.16 7.24
N PHE A 73 -19.88 8.38 6.17
CA PHE A 73 -19.42 8.88 4.88
C PHE A 73 -20.44 9.79 4.18
N GLU A 74 -21.72 9.48 4.32
CA GLU A 74 -22.81 10.35 3.88
C GLU A 74 -22.79 11.70 4.61
N GLU A 75 -22.55 11.71 5.92
CA GLU A 75 -22.51 12.93 6.74
C GLU A 75 -21.33 13.85 6.37
N ILE A 76 -20.15 13.27 6.12
CA ILE A 76 -18.95 14.04 5.78
C ILE A 76 -18.84 14.35 4.28
N GLY A 77 -19.72 13.79 3.45
CA GLY A 77 -19.75 14.02 2.00
C GLY A 77 -18.62 13.34 1.23
N GLU A 78 -18.05 12.27 1.77
CA GLU A 78 -16.97 11.50 1.15
C GLU A 78 -17.51 10.19 0.55
N PRO A 79 -16.92 9.67 -0.55
CA PRO A 79 -17.35 8.41 -1.14
C PRO A 79 -16.99 7.23 -0.23
N LEU A 80 -17.93 6.30 -0.05
CA LEU A 80 -17.75 5.13 0.83
C LEU A 80 -16.57 4.26 0.38
N GLU A 81 -16.29 4.20 -0.92
CA GLU A 81 -15.17 3.44 -1.49
C GLU A 81 -13.81 3.96 -1.00
N HIS A 82 -13.70 5.27 -0.78
CA HIS A 82 -12.51 5.87 -0.18
C HIS A 82 -12.37 5.40 1.26
N GLY A 83 -13.45 5.43 2.04
CA GLY A 83 -13.47 4.94 3.41
C GLY A 83 -13.04 3.49 3.55
N LEU A 84 -13.62 2.62 2.72
CA LEU A 84 -13.29 1.19 2.72
C LEU A 84 -11.84 0.92 2.30
N ALA A 85 -11.28 1.73 1.40
CA ALA A 85 -9.87 1.64 1.04
C ALA A 85 -8.95 2.02 2.23
N VAL A 86 -9.27 3.12 2.91
CA VAL A 86 -8.50 3.60 4.08
C VAL A 86 -8.61 2.64 5.26
N HIS A 87 -9.80 2.09 5.50
CA HIS A 87 -10.05 1.06 6.51
C HIS A 87 -9.21 -0.21 6.27
N ARG A 88 -9.22 -0.76 5.05
CA ARG A 88 -8.38 -1.92 4.67
C ARG A 88 -6.89 -1.62 4.76
N TYR A 89 -6.49 -0.40 4.44
CA TYR A 89 -5.10 0.03 4.58
C TYR A 89 -4.66 0.08 6.05
N ALA A 90 -5.51 0.52 6.97
CA ALA A 90 -5.20 0.49 8.40
C ALA A 90 -5.04 -0.93 8.94
N MET A 91 -5.89 -1.87 8.52
CA MET A 91 -5.77 -3.27 8.94
C MET A 91 -4.51 -3.96 8.41
N SER A 92 -4.17 -3.72 7.15
CA SER A 92 -3.13 -4.47 6.44
C SER A 92 -1.77 -3.79 6.42
N GLY A 93 -1.73 -2.46 6.53
CA GLY A 93 -0.56 -1.64 6.20
C GLY A 93 -0.18 -1.68 4.71
N ASP A 94 -0.95 -2.36 3.84
CA ASP A 94 -0.64 -2.48 2.42
C ASP A 94 -1.18 -1.26 1.66
N ARG A 95 -0.27 -0.38 1.23
CA ARG A 95 -0.60 0.83 0.46
C ARG A 95 -1.37 0.55 -0.83
N ARG A 96 -1.32 -0.68 -1.36
CA ARG A 96 -2.09 -1.05 -2.55
C ARG A 96 -3.59 -0.97 -2.31
N ALA A 97 -4.06 -1.06 -1.06
CA ALA A 97 -5.47 -0.86 -0.72
C ALA A 97 -5.98 0.54 -1.05
N LEU A 98 -5.09 1.54 -1.12
CA LEU A 98 -5.40 2.94 -1.43
C LEU A 98 -5.40 3.24 -2.95
N HIS A 99 -5.02 2.27 -3.77
CA HIS A 99 -4.83 2.53 -5.20
C HIS A 99 -6.15 2.84 -5.89
N GLY A 100 -6.19 3.96 -6.62
CA GLY A 100 -7.37 4.40 -7.36
C GLY A 100 -8.44 5.09 -6.50
N THR A 101 -8.16 5.32 -5.21
CA THR A 101 -9.04 6.08 -4.29
C THR A 101 -8.32 7.25 -3.63
N VAL A 102 -7.06 7.07 -3.23
CA VAL A 102 -6.23 8.11 -2.58
C VAL A 102 -4.91 8.33 -3.32
N LEU A 103 -4.31 7.25 -3.88
CA LEU A 103 -3.02 7.24 -4.60
C LEU A 103 -3.16 6.61 -5.99
#